data_AF-A0A521TTP9-F1
#
_entry.id   AF-A0A521TTP9-F1
#
_cell.length_a   1.000
_cell.length_b   1.000
_cell.length_c   1.000
_cell.angle_alpha   90.00
_cell.angle_beta   90.00
_cell.angle_gamma   90.00
#
_symmetry.space_group_name_H-M   'P 1'
#
loop_
_entity.id
_entity.type
_entity.pdbx_description
1 polymer ?
#
loop_
_entity_poly.entity_id
_entity_poly.type
_entity_poly.pdbx_seq_one_letter_code
_entity_poly.pdbx_strand_id
1 'polypeptide(L)'
;MSRFPVMGALLALSTACRSPEAHRPPRAERTEPPAPADTAPALTPPPRREVDEVDLLHAVPVTLTVSSVVDNANDTPPRLVDGDLTTAWSARSGELGNAWIDLRVPAGAYVTAIGITAGYTHARADLDLFTANVRIRRLRLRWNGEPIGEFPLDPDSRTLQRVAVGRYGGDLRIEFAELLPGSNPRWRELSVSELVLLGTAPSPSHGLVEPTLMVADRSAGTPWPLISADRDVRRAFTQLRRNILGEGLHPEVDGIYGCSGGGANHCVETVWLDLGDALAAFARARCGGDASVGAALAAYESARAASEREMEAMRTILHRYMEHPGPGTEDRLRASEQRAGAANQRSAEAASAALRRCRVDRRLGPVADWLPSRNTDVVPRWAPMP
;
A
#
# COMPACT_ATOMS: atom_id res chain seq x y z
N MET A 1 20.41 56.54 -44.96
CA MET A 1 19.36 56.47 -43.92
C MET A 1 20.05 56.30 -42.58
N SER A 2 19.72 57.19 -41.64
CA SER A 2 20.59 57.65 -40.55
C SER A 2 20.58 56.75 -39.30
N ARG A 3 21.74 56.72 -38.65
CA ARG A 3 22.04 56.26 -37.28
C ARG A 3 21.55 57.28 -36.24
N PHE A 4 21.20 56.83 -35.03
CA PHE A 4 21.04 57.65 -33.80
C PHE A 4 21.14 56.75 -32.53
N PRO A 5 21.43 57.27 -31.32
CA PRO A 5 22.79 57.18 -30.75
C PRO A 5 22.88 56.68 -29.28
N VAL A 6 24.13 56.71 -28.79
CA VAL A 6 24.65 56.61 -27.41
C VAL A 6 24.24 57.80 -26.51
N MET A 7 23.97 57.54 -25.22
CA MET A 7 24.23 58.37 -24.01
C MET A 7 23.64 57.60 -22.80
N GLY A 8 24.23 57.45 -21.61
CA GLY A 8 25.30 58.16 -20.92
C GLY A 8 24.78 58.58 -19.53
N ALA A 9 25.43 58.20 -18.43
CA ALA A 9 25.58 59.00 -17.20
C ALA A 9 26.31 58.21 -16.09
N LEU A 10 27.57 58.58 -15.89
CA LEU A 10 28.31 58.48 -14.64
C LEU A 10 27.80 59.53 -13.65
N LEU A 11 27.68 59.17 -12.37
CA LEU A 11 27.79 60.14 -11.27
C LEU A 11 28.39 59.46 -10.03
N ALA A 12 29.64 59.86 -9.76
CA ALA A 12 30.30 59.66 -8.48
C ALA A 12 30.04 60.88 -7.61
N LEU A 13 29.69 60.68 -6.34
CA LEU A 13 29.80 61.69 -5.29
C LEU A 13 30.22 61.00 -3.98
N SER A 14 31.48 61.22 -3.63
CA SER A 14 32.08 61.07 -2.32
C SER A 14 31.68 62.24 -1.41
N THR A 15 31.29 61.99 -0.16
CA THR A 15 31.77 62.70 1.07
C THR A 15 30.98 62.27 2.31
N ALA A 16 31.72 61.94 3.37
CA ALA A 16 31.64 62.53 4.73
C ALA A 16 31.74 61.47 5.84
N CYS A 17 32.89 61.48 6.50
CA CYS A 17 33.09 60.86 7.80
C CYS A 17 32.14 61.48 8.84
N ARG A 18 31.39 60.65 9.57
CA ARG A 18 30.87 61.01 10.89
C ARG A 18 30.77 59.75 11.74
N SER A 19 31.70 59.59 12.68
CA SER A 19 31.57 58.65 13.79
C SER A 19 30.55 59.21 14.80
N PRO A 20 29.51 58.45 15.17
CA PRO A 20 28.78 58.67 16.40
C PRO A 20 29.18 57.60 17.43
N GLU A 21 29.88 58.07 18.46
CA GLU A 21 29.58 57.83 19.87
C GLU A 21 29.28 56.38 20.29
N ALA A 22 30.27 55.79 20.98
CA ALA A 22 30.18 54.51 21.66
C ALA A 22 28.98 54.46 22.62
N HIS A 23 27.91 53.79 22.18
CA HIS A 23 26.78 53.44 23.03
C HIS A 23 27.24 52.37 24.02
N ARG A 24 27.44 52.77 25.27
CA ARG A 24 27.81 51.88 26.37
C ARG A 24 26.59 51.00 26.68
N PRO A 25 26.64 49.67 26.47
CA PRO A 25 25.51 48.81 26.82
C PRO A 25 25.26 48.87 28.33
N PRO A 26 23.99 48.79 28.78
CA PRO A 26 23.66 48.70 30.19
C PRO A 26 24.37 47.49 30.81
N ARG A 27 24.98 47.73 31.97
CA ARG A 27 25.61 46.72 32.80
C ARG A 27 24.55 45.66 33.15
N ALA A 28 24.61 44.52 32.49
CA ALA A 28 23.78 43.37 32.83
C ALA A 28 23.98 43.05 34.32
N GLU A 29 22.90 43.20 35.09
CA GLU A 29 22.78 42.62 36.41
C GLU A 29 23.12 41.13 36.29
N ARG A 30 24.21 40.72 36.94
CA ARG A 30 24.51 39.31 37.14
C ARG A 30 23.44 38.78 38.09
N THR A 31 22.40 38.19 37.52
CA THR A 31 21.58 37.23 38.22
C THR A 31 22.50 36.07 38.60
N GLU A 32 22.73 35.92 39.90
CA GLU A 32 23.50 34.82 40.47
C GLU A 32 22.85 33.50 40.04
N PRO A 33 23.63 32.53 39.48
CA PRO A 33 23.09 31.26 39.04
C PRO A 33 22.40 30.56 40.22
N PRO A 34 21.17 30.03 40.05
CA PRO A 34 20.55 29.22 41.08
C PRO A 34 21.48 28.06 41.44
N ALA A 35 21.62 27.82 42.74
CA ALA A 35 22.41 26.73 43.28
C ALA A 35 22.09 25.41 42.55
N PRO A 36 23.10 24.55 42.27
CA PRO A 36 22.89 23.30 41.55
C PRO A 36 21.84 22.48 42.31
N ALA A 37 20.68 22.29 41.67
CA ALA A 37 19.68 21.38 42.16
C ALA A 37 20.32 19.99 42.27
N ASP A 38 20.13 19.39 43.44
CA ASP A 38 20.57 18.05 43.79
C ASP A 38 20.23 17.10 42.63
N THR A 39 21.27 16.68 41.91
CA THR A 39 21.12 15.88 40.70
C THR A 39 20.67 14.50 41.12
N ALA A 40 19.35 14.29 41.07
CA ALA A 40 18.76 12.97 41.23
C ALA A 40 19.56 11.98 40.37
N PRO A 41 20.03 10.85 40.94
CA PRO A 41 20.86 9.90 40.21
C PRO A 41 20.12 9.51 38.94
N ALA A 42 20.75 9.81 37.80
CA ALA A 42 20.22 9.48 36.49
C ALA A 42 19.92 7.98 36.48
N LEU A 43 18.63 7.63 36.48
CA LEU A 43 18.18 6.25 36.35
C LEU A 43 18.82 5.73 35.07
N THR A 44 19.78 4.81 35.22
CA THR A 44 20.41 4.14 34.09
C THR A 44 19.27 3.48 33.32
N PRO A 45 19.00 3.89 32.06
CA PRO A 45 17.91 3.30 31.30
C PRO A 45 18.13 1.79 31.26
N PRO A 46 17.08 0.98 31.48
CA PRO A 46 17.24 -0.47 31.46
C PRO A 46 17.88 -0.89 30.14
N PRO A 47 18.79 -1.87 30.15
CA PRO A 47 19.41 -2.35 28.92
C PRO A 47 18.31 -2.75 27.95
N ARG A 48 18.26 -2.11 26.78
CA ARG A 48 17.40 -2.57 25.69
C ARG A 48 17.81 -4.00 25.41
N ARG A 49 16.88 -4.94 25.52
CA ARG A 49 17.09 -6.27 24.93
C ARG A 49 17.34 -6.02 23.44
N GLU A 50 18.56 -6.27 22.99
CA GLU A 50 18.83 -6.45 21.57
C GLU A 50 17.95 -7.61 21.13
N VAL A 51 16.84 -7.29 20.48
CA VAL A 51 16.07 -8.29 19.77
C VAL A 51 16.90 -8.61 18.54
N ASP A 52 17.31 -9.86 18.40
CA ASP A 52 18.05 -10.32 17.23
C ASP A 52 17.25 -9.96 15.98
N GLU A 53 17.76 -8.96 15.26
CA GLU A 53 17.15 -8.51 14.02
C GLU A 53 17.50 -9.51 12.93
N VAL A 54 16.48 -9.97 12.22
CA VAL A 54 16.62 -10.97 11.15
C VAL A 54 16.19 -10.36 9.83
N ASP A 55 16.65 -10.97 8.73
CA ASP A 55 16.09 -10.69 7.41
C ASP A 55 14.75 -11.39 7.24
N LEU A 56 13.68 -10.60 7.27
CA LEU A 56 12.29 -11.02 7.12
C LEU A 56 12.00 -11.57 5.71
N LEU A 57 12.78 -11.24 4.68
CA LEU A 57 12.60 -11.85 3.36
C LEU A 57 12.83 -13.37 3.39
N HIS A 58 13.71 -13.80 4.30
CA HIS A 58 14.06 -15.21 4.47
C HIS A 58 13.52 -15.84 5.75
N ALA A 59 12.91 -15.06 6.66
CA ALA A 59 12.39 -15.56 7.93
C ALA A 59 10.85 -15.71 7.96
N VAL A 60 10.12 -15.03 7.09
CA VAL A 60 8.65 -15.08 7.03
C VAL A 60 8.16 -15.07 5.58
N PRO A 61 6.93 -15.52 5.27
CA PRO A 61 6.43 -15.55 3.90
C PRO A 61 6.12 -14.14 3.36
N VAL A 62 7.15 -13.44 2.89
CA VAL A 62 7.02 -12.15 2.20
C VAL A 62 6.77 -12.37 0.71
N THR A 63 5.86 -11.59 0.14
CA THR A 63 5.76 -11.47 -1.33
C THR A 63 6.47 -10.20 -1.78
N LEU A 64 7.44 -10.33 -2.67
CA LEU A 64 8.15 -9.23 -3.31
C LEU A 64 7.67 -9.11 -4.76
N THR A 65 7.19 -7.94 -5.13
CA THR A 65 6.78 -7.62 -6.51
C THR A 65 7.60 -6.46 -7.03
N VAL A 66 8.16 -6.60 -8.24
CA VAL A 66 8.83 -5.50 -8.94
C VAL A 66 7.93 -4.93 -10.05
N SER A 67 8.11 -3.67 -10.38
CA SER A 67 7.33 -3.00 -11.43
C SER A 67 7.51 -3.62 -12.81
N SER A 68 8.74 -4.01 -13.15
CA SER A 68 9.12 -4.56 -14.44
C SER A 68 10.48 -5.25 -14.37
N VAL A 69 10.91 -5.86 -15.47
CA VAL A 69 12.24 -6.46 -15.63
C VAL A 69 12.75 -6.07 -17.01
N VAL A 70 14.04 -5.76 -17.11
CA VAL A 70 14.74 -5.56 -18.39
C VAL A 70 14.71 -6.85 -19.23
N ASP A 71 14.83 -6.73 -20.54
CA ASP A 71 14.97 -7.89 -21.44
C ASP A 71 16.41 -8.46 -21.37
N ASN A 72 16.81 -8.90 -20.18
CA ASN A 72 18.08 -9.56 -19.89
C ASN A 72 17.83 -10.68 -18.89
N ALA A 73 18.15 -11.92 -19.28
CA ALA A 73 17.90 -13.09 -18.46
C ALA A 73 18.71 -13.12 -17.15
N ASN A 74 19.76 -12.30 -17.03
CA ASN A 74 20.59 -12.25 -15.83
C ASN A 74 20.06 -11.28 -14.77
N ASP A 75 19.29 -10.26 -15.17
CA ASP A 75 18.93 -9.13 -14.31
C ASP A 75 17.50 -9.26 -13.74
N THR A 76 17.21 -10.44 -13.18
CA THR A 76 15.86 -10.87 -12.77
C THR A 76 15.54 -10.60 -11.29
N PRO A 77 14.27 -10.61 -10.86
CA PRO A 77 13.90 -10.34 -9.46
C PRO A 77 14.59 -11.21 -8.39
N PRO A 78 14.91 -12.50 -8.61
CA PRO A 78 15.70 -13.28 -7.64
C PRO A 78 17.05 -12.67 -7.25
N ARG A 79 17.64 -11.87 -8.13
CA ARG A 79 18.90 -11.15 -7.87
C ARG A 79 18.79 -10.03 -6.84
N LEU A 80 17.58 -9.70 -6.38
CA LEU A 80 17.41 -8.75 -5.28
C LEU A 80 17.74 -9.37 -3.92
N VAL A 81 17.72 -10.70 -3.81
CA VAL A 81 17.67 -11.42 -2.52
C VAL A 81 18.59 -12.65 -2.54
N ASP A 82 19.58 -12.69 -3.44
CA ASP A 82 20.50 -13.82 -3.54
C ASP A 82 21.79 -13.62 -2.73
N GLY A 83 21.97 -12.46 -2.11
CA GLY A 83 23.14 -12.12 -1.31
C GLY A 83 24.41 -11.88 -2.14
N ASP A 84 24.33 -11.92 -3.47
CA ASP A 84 25.44 -11.67 -4.37
C ASP A 84 25.34 -10.25 -4.94
N LEU A 85 26.11 -9.34 -4.33
CA LEU A 85 26.18 -7.94 -4.76
C LEU A 85 26.64 -7.78 -6.22
N THR A 86 27.28 -8.79 -6.81
CA THR A 86 27.70 -8.77 -8.23
C THR A 86 26.58 -9.09 -9.20
N THR A 87 25.38 -9.36 -8.71
CA THR A 87 24.15 -9.47 -9.50
C THR A 87 23.24 -8.28 -9.24
N ALA A 88 22.16 -8.15 -10.00
CA ALA A 88 21.14 -7.13 -9.77
C ALA A 88 19.80 -7.50 -10.40
N TRP A 89 18.72 -6.96 -9.86
CA TRP A 89 17.53 -6.74 -10.65
C TRP A 89 17.66 -5.42 -11.40
N SER A 90 17.24 -5.39 -12.66
CA SER A 90 17.14 -4.17 -13.45
C SER A 90 15.71 -3.97 -13.95
N ALA A 91 15.16 -2.78 -13.68
CA ALA A 91 13.89 -2.36 -14.25
C ALA A 91 14.01 -2.26 -15.78
N ARG A 92 12.87 -2.38 -16.47
CA ARG A 92 12.81 -2.24 -17.93
C ARG A 92 13.43 -0.91 -18.39
N SER A 93 14.19 -0.98 -19.47
CA SER A 93 14.83 0.20 -20.08
C SER A 93 13.79 1.30 -20.39
N GLY A 94 14.05 2.51 -19.91
CA GLY A 94 13.18 3.68 -20.04
C GLY A 94 12.29 3.94 -18.81
N GLU A 95 12.23 3.04 -17.83
CA GLU A 95 11.37 3.16 -16.64
C GLU A 95 12.03 3.89 -15.46
N LEU A 96 12.78 4.95 -15.73
CA LEU A 96 13.66 5.57 -14.73
C LEU A 96 12.89 6.24 -13.56
N GLY A 97 11.72 6.85 -13.79
CA GLY A 97 10.97 7.56 -12.73
C GLY A 97 9.79 6.78 -12.13
N ASN A 98 9.46 5.61 -12.69
CA ASN A 98 8.23 4.89 -12.39
C ASN A 98 8.49 3.46 -11.90
N ALA A 99 9.76 3.07 -11.82
CA ALA A 99 10.14 1.78 -11.26
C ALA A 99 9.88 1.77 -9.75
N TRP A 100 9.47 0.61 -9.24
CA TRP A 100 9.16 0.43 -7.83
C TRP A 100 9.32 -1.04 -7.42
N ILE A 101 9.43 -1.26 -6.10
CA ILE A 101 9.41 -2.57 -5.45
C ILE A 101 8.34 -2.54 -4.37
N ASP A 102 7.44 -3.54 -4.36
CA ASP A 102 6.44 -3.75 -3.32
C ASP A 102 6.77 -4.99 -2.50
N LEU A 103 6.57 -4.90 -1.20
CA LEU A 103 6.73 -5.99 -0.25
C LEU A 103 5.42 -6.15 0.52
N ARG A 104 4.84 -7.36 0.49
CA ARG A 104 3.72 -7.75 1.33
C ARG A 104 4.23 -8.53 2.53
N VAL A 105 4.16 -7.91 3.69
CA VAL A 105 4.70 -8.41 4.95
C VAL A 105 3.56 -8.99 5.80
N PRO A 106 3.71 -10.21 6.36
CA PRO A 106 2.71 -10.79 7.26
C PRO A 106 2.44 -9.90 8.48
N ALA A 107 1.18 -9.85 8.93
CA ALA A 107 0.71 -8.97 10.00
C ALA A 107 1.50 -9.08 11.32
N GLY A 108 2.01 -10.28 11.64
CA GLY A 108 2.76 -10.53 12.87
C GLY A 108 4.24 -10.13 12.83
N ALA A 109 4.78 -9.80 11.66
CA ALA A 109 6.18 -9.38 11.54
C ALA A 109 6.31 -7.87 11.76
N TYR A 110 7.34 -7.47 12.51
CA TYR A 110 7.69 -6.08 12.73
C TYR A 110 8.89 -5.69 11.89
N VAL A 111 8.72 -4.76 10.95
CA VAL A 111 9.80 -4.23 10.11
C VAL A 111 10.44 -3.05 10.83
N THR A 112 11.73 -3.18 11.14
CA THR A 112 12.54 -2.10 11.71
C THR A 112 13.10 -1.21 10.62
N ALA A 113 13.57 -1.80 9.52
CA ALA A 113 14.21 -1.10 8.41
C ALA A 113 14.16 -1.90 7.12
N ILE A 114 14.46 -1.23 6.01
CA ILE A 114 14.98 -1.90 4.81
C ILE A 114 16.48 -1.65 4.71
N GLY A 115 17.21 -2.58 4.12
CA GLY A 115 18.55 -2.37 3.61
C GLY A 115 18.54 -2.51 2.09
N ILE A 116 19.22 -1.61 1.38
CA ILE A 116 19.28 -1.65 -0.08
C ILE A 116 20.68 -1.31 -0.58
N THR A 117 21.17 -2.09 -1.54
CA THR A 117 22.38 -1.76 -2.31
C THR A 117 21.95 -1.19 -3.65
N ALA A 118 21.86 0.14 -3.71
CA ALA A 118 21.38 0.86 -4.90
C ALA A 118 22.43 0.90 -6.02
N GLY A 119 22.05 0.52 -7.24
CA GLY A 119 22.94 0.39 -8.39
C GLY A 119 23.37 -1.07 -8.63
N TYR A 120 24.15 -1.27 -9.70
CA TYR A 120 24.66 -2.58 -10.12
C TYR A 120 26.14 -2.68 -9.76
N THR A 121 26.50 -3.32 -8.64
CA THR A 121 27.87 -3.18 -8.09
C THR A 121 28.96 -3.92 -8.86
N HIS A 122 28.58 -4.80 -9.79
CA HIS A 122 29.47 -5.60 -10.62
C HIS A 122 30.44 -4.73 -11.42
N ALA A 123 31.73 -5.00 -11.27
CA ALA A 123 32.78 -4.42 -12.10
C ALA A 123 33.47 -5.50 -12.94
N ARG A 124 33.71 -5.19 -14.21
CA ARG A 124 34.51 -5.98 -15.16
C ARG A 124 35.76 -5.20 -15.55
N ALA A 125 36.71 -5.89 -16.20
CA ALA A 125 38.01 -5.30 -16.54
C ALA A 125 37.93 -4.02 -17.38
N ASP A 126 36.92 -3.90 -18.25
CA ASP A 126 36.71 -2.80 -19.18
C ASP A 126 35.49 -1.91 -18.84
N LEU A 127 34.66 -2.34 -17.88
CA LEU A 127 33.38 -1.71 -17.62
C LEU A 127 32.92 -1.88 -16.16
N ASP A 128 32.67 -0.76 -15.52
CA ASP A 128 32.09 -0.70 -14.18
C ASP A 128 30.58 -0.45 -14.27
N LEU A 129 29.77 -1.48 -14.05
CA LEU A 129 28.31 -1.38 -14.18
C LEU A 129 27.71 -0.42 -13.15
N PHE A 130 28.41 -0.17 -12.04
CA PHE A 130 27.94 0.73 -10.99
C PHE A 130 27.94 2.19 -11.45
N THR A 131 29.05 2.65 -12.03
CA THR A 131 29.16 4.03 -12.55
C THR A 131 28.56 4.19 -13.94
N ALA A 132 28.46 3.11 -14.74
CA ALA A 132 27.87 3.14 -16.07
C ALA A 132 26.33 3.21 -16.06
N ASN A 133 25.66 2.60 -15.08
CA ASN A 133 24.20 2.64 -14.93
C ASN A 133 23.69 3.89 -14.19
N VAL A 134 22.38 4.09 -14.25
CA VAL A 134 21.69 5.10 -13.43
C VAL A 134 21.81 4.72 -11.95
N ARG A 135 22.13 5.71 -11.12
CA ARG A 135 22.29 5.57 -9.67
C ARG A 135 21.12 6.20 -8.93
N ILE A 136 20.76 5.65 -7.78
CA ILE A 136 19.58 6.08 -7.00
C ILE A 136 20.07 6.97 -5.87
N ARG A 137 19.52 8.18 -5.76
CA ARG A 137 19.90 9.18 -4.74
C ARG A 137 18.83 9.35 -3.67
N ARG A 138 17.57 9.04 -3.96
CA ARG A 138 16.49 9.15 -2.99
C ARG A 138 15.44 8.07 -3.20
N LEU A 139 15.03 7.45 -2.10
CA LEU A 139 13.84 6.60 -2.05
C LEU A 139 12.65 7.41 -1.54
N ARG A 140 11.46 7.07 -2.00
CA ARG A 140 10.19 7.43 -1.36
C ARG A 140 9.53 6.15 -0.88
N LEU A 141 9.19 6.09 0.40
CA LEU A 141 8.55 4.92 0.99
C LEU A 141 7.08 5.20 1.29
N ARG A 142 6.23 4.22 1.03
CA ARG A 142 4.81 4.21 1.40
C ARG A 142 4.46 2.94 2.15
N TRP A 143 3.61 3.04 3.18
CA TRP A 143 3.08 1.91 3.94
C TRP A 143 1.57 1.89 3.81
N ASN A 144 1.01 0.81 3.28
CA ASN A 144 -0.43 0.67 3.02
C ASN A 144 -0.99 1.86 2.21
N GLY A 145 -0.21 2.36 1.25
CA GLY A 145 -0.54 3.53 0.41
C GLY A 145 -0.14 4.89 0.99
N GLU A 146 0.01 4.99 2.32
CA GLU A 146 0.34 6.23 3.02
C GLU A 146 1.85 6.54 2.95
N PRO A 147 2.25 7.79 2.65
CA PRO A 147 3.67 8.16 2.61
C PRO A 147 4.32 8.07 4.00
N ILE A 148 5.42 7.33 4.09
CA ILE A 148 6.29 7.28 5.28
C ILE A 148 7.28 8.45 5.23
N GLY A 149 7.81 8.74 4.04
CA GLY A 149 8.78 9.81 3.83
C GLY A 149 9.65 9.59 2.59
N GLU A 150 10.60 10.50 2.40
CA GLU A 150 11.67 10.36 1.42
C GLU A 150 13.03 10.30 2.11
N PHE A 151 13.89 9.42 1.65
CA PHE A 151 15.13 9.05 2.32
C PHE A 151 16.30 9.17 1.36
N PRO A 152 17.32 10.00 1.67
CA PRO A 152 18.49 10.12 0.83
C PRO A 152 19.31 8.82 0.91
N LEU A 153 19.91 8.45 -0.22
CA LEU A 153 20.96 7.46 -0.32
C LEU A 153 22.25 8.14 -0.77
N ASP A 154 23.38 7.55 -0.42
CA ASP A 154 24.67 7.85 -1.02
C ASP A 154 24.77 7.11 -2.38
N PRO A 155 24.70 7.82 -3.52
CA PRO A 155 24.74 7.18 -4.83
C PRO A 155 26.14 6.65 -5.19
N ASP A 156 27.18 6.98 -4.41
CA ASP A 156 28.55 6.51 -4.64
C ASP A 156 28.94 5.32 -3.76
N SER A 157 28.05 4.92 -2.83
CA SER A 157 28.24 3.74 -1.99
C SER A 157 27.78 2.45 -2.67
N ARG A 158 28.65 1.45 -2.69
CA ARG A 158 28.35 0.07 -3.14
C ARG A 158 27.92 -0.86 -2.01
N THR A 159 27.79 -0.35 -0.80
CA THR A 159 27.41 -1.15 0.37
C THR A 159 25.92 -1.06 0.63
N LEU A 160 25.40 -2.00 1.42
CA LEU A 160 24.03 -1.95 1.91
C LEU A 160 23.77 -0.65 2.68
N GLN A 161 22.75 0.10 2.29
CA GLN A 161 22.32 1.33 2.94
C GLN A 161 20.99 1.12 3.64
N ARG A 162 20.91 1.53 4.91
CA ARG A 162 19.77 1.25 5.78
C ARG A 162 18.80 2.42 5.85
N VAL A 163 17.50 2.14 5.73
CA VAL A 163 16.42 3.13 5.88
C VAL A 163 15.40 2.62 6.91
N ALA A 164 15.19 3.38 7.99
CA ALA A 164 14.27 3.01 9.06
C ALA A 164 12.80 3.06 8.62
N VAL A 165 11.99 2.10 9.10
CA VAL A 165 10.56 1.96 8.77
C VAL A 165 9.70 1.94 10.04
N GLY A 166 9.91 0.96 10.93
CA GLY A 166 9.24 0.87 12.23
C GLY A 166 7.74 0.56 12.18
N ARG A 167 7.32 -0.49 11.46
CA ARG A 167 5.91 -0.84 11.23
C ARG A 167 5.66 -2.34 11.36
N TYR A 168 4.49 -2.73 11.87
CA TYR A 168 3.99 -4.10 11.80
C TYR A 168 3.25 -4.32 10.49
N GLY A 169 3.60 -5.37 9.74
CA GLY A 169 2.87 -5.96 8.62
C GLY A 169 2.19 -5.06 7.56
N GLY A 170 1.73 -5.66 6.47
CA GLY A 170 1.07 -4.94 5.38
C GLY A 170 1.99 -4.67 4.21
N ASP A 171 1.66 -3.66 3.41
CA ASP A 171 2.24 -3.44 2.09
C ASP A 171 3.20 -2.24 2.12
N LEU A 172 4.50 -2.51 1.93
CA LEU A 172 5.53 -1.49 1.75
C LEU A 172 5.82 -1.29 0.26
N ARG A 173 5.69 -0.06 -0.23
CA ARG A 173 6.18 0.34 -1.55
C ARG A 173 7.44 1.18 -1.43
N ILE A 174 8.45 0.81 -2.20
CA ILE A 174 9.73 1.51 -2.40
C ILE A 174 9.70 2.12 -3.80
N GLU A 175 9.69 3.46 -3.88
CA GLU A 175 9.74 4.21 -5.14
C GLU A 175 11.12 4.91 -5.26
N PHE A 176 11.66 4.99 -6.47
CA PHE A 176 12.96 5.62 -6.72
C PHE A 176 12.77 7.09 -7.16
N ALA A 177 12.79 8.00 -6.17
CA ALA A 177 12.31 9.38 -6.33
C ALA A 177 13.32 10.34 -6.98
N GLU A 178 14.61 10.16 -6.74
CA GLU A 178 15.68 10.97 -7.34
C GLU A 178 16.79 10.06 -7.86
N LEU A 179 17.20 10.31 -9.11
CA LEU A 179 18.21 9.53 -9.82
C LEU A 179 19.37 10.40 -10.29
N LEU A 180 20.54 9.81 -10.37
CA LEU A 180 21.74 10.37 -10.94
C LEU A 180 22.10 9.61 -12.22
N PRO A 181 22.27 10.28 -13.38
CA PRO A 181 22.67 9.60 -14.60
C PRO A 181 24.00 8.84 -14.45
N GLY A 182 24.08 7.71 -15.17
CA GLY A 182 25.31 6.94 -15.33
C GLY A 182 26.25 7.54 -16.37
N SER A 183 27.48 7.04 -16.41
CA SER A 183 28.49 7.43 -17.40
C SER A 183 28.17 6.94 -18.81
N ASN A 184 27.33 5.89 -18.96
CA ASN A 184 26.84 5.44 -20.26
C ASN A 184 25.51 6.14 -20.60
N PRO A 185 25.51 7.12 -21.54
CA PRO A 185 24.32 7.90 -21.85
C PRO A 185 23.27 7.14 -22.65
N ARG A 186 23.49 5.88 -23.03
CA ARG A 186 22.49 5.04 -23.71
C ARG A 186 21.70 4.16 -22.76
N TRP A 187 22.24 3.88 -21.57
CA TRP A 187 21.59 3.02 -20.60
C TRP A 187 20.49 3.79 -19.87
N ARG A 188 19.32 3.16 -19.79
CA ARG A 188 18.08 3.73 -19.23
C ARG A 188 17.43 2.75 -18.28
N GLU A 189 18.22 1.87 -17.69
CA GLU A 189 17.81 0.91 -16.68
C GLU A 189 18.15 1.44 -15.29
N LEU A 190 17.27 1.15 -14.35
CA LEU A 190 17.51 1.33 -12.93
C LEU A 190 17.82 -0.05 -12.36
N SER A 191 18.91 -0.15 -11.61
CA SER A 191 19.36 -1.43 -11.04
C SER A 191 19.46 -1.36 -9.52
N VAL A 192 19.16 -2.50 -8.88
CA VAL A 192 19.36 -2.71 -7.44
C VAL A 192 20.02 -4.07 -7.26
N SER A 193 21.19 -4.07 -6.62
CA SER A 193 21.99 -5.28 -6.42
C SER A 193 21.53 -6.13 -5.25
N GLU A 194 20.92 -5.55 -4.22
CA GLU A 194 20.46 -6.29 -3.05
C GLU A 194 19.37 -5.51 -2.31
N LEU A 195 18.42 -6.23 -1.74
CA LEU A 195 17.36 -5.75 -0.86
C LEU A 195 17.22 -6.71 0.31
N VAL A 196 17.29 -6.19 1.53
CA VAL A 196 16.97 -6.92 2.77
C VAL A 196 15.84 -6.23 3.52
N LEU A 197 14.98 -7.02 4.18
CA LEU A 197 13.89 -6.49 5.01
C LEU A 197 14.18 -6.82 6.46
N LEU A 198 14.63 -5.85 7.23
CA LEU A 198 15.13 -6.11 8.58
C LEU A 198 14.02 -5.96 9.60
N GLY A 199 13.98 -6.87 10.59
CA GLY A 199 13.00 -6.79 11.65
C GLY A 199 12.91 -8.00 12.57
N THR A 200 11.74 -8.17 13.19
CA THR A 200 11.44 -9.25 14.13
C THR A 200 10.31 -10.12 13.58
N ALA A 201 10.56 -11.42 13.48
CA ALA A 201 9.56 -12.40 13.07
C ALA A 201 8.55 -12.68 14.21
N PRO A 202 7.28 -13.02 13.92
CA PRO A 202 6.25 -13.31 14.93
C PRO A 202 6.53 -14.57 15.75
N SER A 203 7.43 -15.44 15.29
CA SER A 203 7.76 -16.69 15.98
C SER A 203 9.24 -17.00 15.81
N PRO A 204 9.90 -17.58 16.84
CA PRO A 204 11.32 -17.92 16.83
C PRO A 204 11.65 -19.14 15.95
N SER A 205 10.69 -19.66 15.19
CA SER A 205 10.95 -20.70 14.19
C SER A 205 11.66 -20.08 12.99
N HIS A 206 12.98 -19.99 13.10
CA HIS A 206 13.95 -19.56 12.08
C HIS A 206 14.05 -20.56 10.90
N GLY A 207 12.92 -20.95 10.32
CA GLY A 207 12.95 -21.67 9.05
C GLY A 207 13.33 -20.70 7.94
N LEU A 208 14.30 -21.07 7.10
CA LEU A 208 14.55 -20.35 5.85
C LEU A 208 13.30 -20.51 4.97
N VAL A 209 12.58 -19.41 4.76
CA VAL A 209 11.45 -19.31 3.85
C VAL A 209 11.95 -18.60 2.58
N GLU A 210 11.72 -19.18 1.41
CA GLU A 210 11.98 -18.43 0.17
C GLU A 210 10.88 -17.38 -0.04
N PRO A 211 11.22 -16.12 -0.32
CA PRO A 211 10.23 -15.10 -0.62
C PRO A 211 9.51 -15.43 -1.94
N THR A 212 8.22 -15.09 -2.02
CA THR A 212 7.48 -15.20 -3.28
C THR A 212 7.82 -14.02 -4.16
N LEU A 213 8.41 -14.26 -5.34
CA LEU A 213 8.87 -13.22 -6.25
C LEU A 213 7.91 -13.06 -7.44
N MET A 214 7.54 -11.81 -7.76
CA MET A 214 6.59 -11.49 -8.82
C MET A 214 7.05 -10.30 -9.66
N VAL A 215 6.59 -10.25 -10.91
CA VAL A 215 6.67 -9.07 -11.77
C VAL A 215 5.26 -8.55 -12.00
N ALA A 216 5.05 -7.24 -11.84
CA ALA A 216 3.74 -6.63 -12.05
C ALA A 216 3.25 -6.82 -13.50
N ASP A 217 1.97 -7.16 -13.65
CA ASP A 217 1.33 -7.30 -14.96
C ASP A 217 1.11 -5.92 -15.59
N ARG A 218 1.67 -5.69 -16.79
CA ARG A 218 1.55 -4.44 -17.56
C ARG A 218 0.11 -4.04 -17.90
N SER A 219 -0.80 -5.00 -18.02
CA SER A 219 -2.20 -4.77 -18.40
C SER A 219 -3.11 -4.43 -17.22
N ALA A 220 -2.67 -4.76 -16.00
CA ALA A 220 -3.32 -4.32 -14.79
C ALA A 220 -2.73 -2.95 -14.42
N GLY A 221 -3.34 -1.86 -14.91
CA GLY A 221 -3.00 -0.51 -14.44
C GLY A 221 -2.82 -0.53 -12.92
N THR A 222 -1.70 0.02 -12.45
CA THR A 222 -1.12 -0.10 -11.11
C THR A 222 -2.04 -0.76 -10.08
N PRO A 223 -1.82 -2.03 -9.70
CA PRO A 223 -2.62 -2.64 -8.66
C PRO A 223 -2.19 -2.01 -7.34
N TRP A 224 -2.89 -0.96 -6.93
CA TRP A 224 -3.21 -0.83 -5.53
C TRP A 224 -4.46 -1.68 -5.30
N PRO A 225 -4.36 -2.89 -4.72
CA PRO A 225 -5.53 -3.51 -4.15
C PRO A 225 -5.68 -2.95 -2.73
N LEU A 226 -6.67 -2.09 -2.54
CA LEU A 226 -7.50 -2.29 -1.35
C LEU A 226 -8.06 -3.72 -1.49
N ILE A 227 -7.47 -4.67 -0.75
CA ILE A 227 -8.03 -5.99 -0.43
C ILE A 227 -8.13 -6.97 -1.63
N SER A 228 -7.48 -8.13 -1.50
CA SER A 228 -7.36 -9.18 -2.53
C SER A 228 -8.62 -9.99 -2.86
N ALA A 229 -9.82 -9.48 -2.57
CA ALA A 229 -11.09 -10.07 -3.04
C ALA A 229 -11.55 -9.48 -4.40
N ASP A 230 -10.81 -8.50 -4.92
CA ASP A 230 -11.37 -7.49 -5.81
C ASP A 230 -11.09 -7.72 -7.31
N ARG A 231 -10.11 -8.56 -7.68
CA ARG A 231 -9.74 -8.73 -9.10
C ARG A 231 -10.85 -9.39 -9.93
N ASP A 232 -11.44 -10.42 -9.35
CA ASP A 232 -12.48 -11.24 -9.95
C ASP A 232 -13.84 -10.53 -9.88
N VAL A 233 -14.12 -9.84 -8.77
CA VAL A 233 -15.32 -9.02 -8.59
C VAL A 233 -15.29 -7.76 -9.47
N ARG A 234 -14.17 -7.04 -9.59
CA ARG A 234 -14.04 -5.89 -10.51
C ARG A 234 -14.17 -6.31 -11.97
N ARG A 235 -13.62 -7.46 -12.35
CA ARG A 235 -13.74 -7.95 -13.73
C ARG A 235 -15.20 -8.25 -14.05
N ALA A 236 -15.90 -8.93 -13.14
CA ALA A 236 -17.33 -9.17 -13.24
C ALA A 236 -18.13 -7.84 -13.26
N PHE A 237 -17.81 -6.88 -12.39
CA PHE A 237 -18.49 -5.59 -12.30
C PHE A 237 -18.27 -4.70 -13.52
N THR A 238 -17.04 -4.65 -14.05
CA THR A 238 -16.69 -3.89 -15.26
C THR A 238 -17.33 -4.51 -16.51
N GLN A 239 -17.44 -5.84 -16.55
CA GLN A 239 -18.14 -6.55 -17.61
C GLN A 239 -19.66 -6.32 -17.52
N LEU A 240 -20.21 -6.34 -16.30
CA LEU A 240 -21.62 -6.07 -16.02
C LEU A 240 -21.99 -4.62 -16.38
N ARG A 241 -21.18 -3.64 -16.00
CA ARG A 241 -21.35 -2.22 -16.32
C ARG A 241 -21.38 -1.98 -17.84
N ARG A 242 -20.44 -2.59 -18.59
CA ARG A 242 -20.41 -2.53 -20.06
C ARG A 242 -21.64 -3.18 -20.70
N ASN A 243 -22.06 -4.34 -20.18
CA ASN A 243 -23.18 -5.09 -20.74
C ASN A 243 -24.55 -4.47 -20.42
N ILE A 244 -24.70 -3.79 -19.28
CA ILE A 244 -25.98 -3.21 -18.85
C ILE A 244 -26.19 -1.79 -19.40
N LEU A 245 -25.15 -0.95 -19.41
CA LEU A 245 -25.33 0.50 -19.60
C LEU A 245 -25.03 1.00 -21.01
N GLY A 246 -24.36 0.21 -21.87
CA GLY A 246 -23.92 0.67 -23.19
C GLY A 246 -22.83 1.76 -23.09
N GLU A 247 -22.01 1.91 -24.13
CA GLU A 247 -20.99 2.96 -24.15
C GLU A 247 -21.66 4.34 -24.33
N GLY A 248 -21.84 5.08 -23.22
CA GLY A 248 -22.19 6.50 -23.27
C GLY A 248 -22.82 7.07 -21.98
N LEU A 249 -22.09 8.00 -21.35
CA LEU A 249 -22.50 9.04 -20.35
C LEU A 249 -22.66 8.57 -18.87
N HIS A 250 -22.44 9.36 -17.79
CA HIS A 250 -22.22 10.80 -17.51
C HIS A 250 -21.34 10.95 -16.23
N PRO A 251 -20.54 12.01 -16.02
CA PRO A 251 -19.52 12.11 -14.94
C PRO A 251 -20.01 12.32 -13.49
N GLU A 252 -21.31 12.25 -13.20
CA GLU A 252 -21.83 12.58 -11.84
C GLU A 252 -21.88 11.39 -10.86
N VAL A 253 -21.40 10.20 -11.24
CA VAL A 253 -21.43 9.01 -10.37
C VAL A 253 -20.10 8.79 -9.60
N ASP A 254 -19.05 9.58 -9.87
CA ASP A 254 -17.73 9.41 -9.23
C ASP A 254 -17.64 9.92 -7.76
N GLY A 255 -18.75 10.38 -7.18
CA GLY A 255 -18.75 11.06 -5.86
C GLY A 255 -19.11 10.22 -4.62
N ILE A 256 -19.43 8.93 -4.72
CA ILE A 256 -20.15 8.21 -3.64
C ILE A 256 -19.26 7.33 -2.74
N TYR A 257 -17.99 7.07 -3.07
CA TYR A 257 -17.19 6.07 -2.33
C TYR A 257 -16.05 6.70 -1.50
N GLY A 258 -16.37 7.08 -0.27
CA GLY A 258 -15.40 7.43 0.77
C GLY A 258 -15.46 6.47 1.95
N CYS A 259 -14.67 5.38 1.92
CA CYS A 259 -14.47 4.51 3.08
C CYS A 259 -13.20 4.95 3.83
N SER A 260 -13.29 6.04 4.58
CA SER A 260 -12.24 6.47 5.51
C SER A 260 -12.62 6.07 6.93
N GLY A 261 -11.96 5.04 7.49
CA GLY A 261 -11.90 4.86 8.96
C GLY A 261 -12.40 3.54 9.56
N GLY A 262 -12.90 2.58 8.79
CA GLY A 262 -13.28 1.25 9.31
C GLY A 262 -12.45 0.15 8.63
N GLY A 263 -11.88 -0.78 9.41
CA GLY A 263 -11.00 -1.83 8.89
C GLY A 263 -11.60 -2.67 7.74
N ALA A 264 -10.73 -3.38 7.02
CA ALA A 264 -10.98 -4.08 5.75
C ALA A 264 -12.26 -4.95 5.68
N ASN A 265 -12.75 -5.48 6.80
CA ASN A 265 -13.95 -6.29 6.85
C ASN A 265 -15.24 -5.47 6.61
N HIS A 266 -15.25 -4.18 6.96
CA HIS A 266 -16.39 -3.30 6.71
C HIS A 266 -16.58 -3.02 5.21
N CYS A 267 -15.48 -2.95 4.45
CA CYS A 267 -15.52 -2.68 3.00
C CYS A 267 -16.06 -3.87 2.19
N VAL A 268 -15.74 -5.11 2.58
CA VAL A 268 -16.20 -6.30 1.84
C VAL A 268 -17.72 -6.45 1.96
N GLU A 269 -18.30 -6.19 3.13
CA GLU A 269 -19.74 -6.34 3.36
C GLU A 269 -20.59 -5.29 2.63
N THR A 270 -20.14 -4.03 2.55
CA THR A 270 -20.85 -2.99 1.79
C THR A 270 -20.87 -3.30 0.29
N VAL A 271 -19.76 -3.82 -0.26
CA VAL A 271 -19.65 -4.18 -1.68
C VAL A 271 -20.61 -5.32 -2.06
N TRP A 272 -20.84 -6.29 -1.17
CA TRP A 272 -21.78 -7.38 -1.42
C TRP A 272 -23.25 -6.91 -1.43
N LEU A 273 -23.62 -5.98 -0.55
CA LEU A 273 -24.96 -5.41 -0.51
C LEU A 273 -25.22 -4.54 -1.75
N ASP A 274 -24.27 -3.71 -2.14
CA ASP A 274 -24.38 -2.85 -3.32
C ASP A 274 -24.48 -3.65 -4.62
N LEU A 275 -23.71 -4.74 -4.74
CA LEU A 275 -23.79 -5.64 -5.88
C LEU A 275 -25.15 -6.37 -5.93
N GLY A 276 -25.62 -6.85 -4.78
CA GLY A 276 -26.94 -7.47 -4.66
C GLY A 276 -28.06 -6.53 -5.12
N ASP A 277 -27.98 -5.25 -4.74
CA ASP A 277 -28.97 -4.24 -5.09
C ASP A 277 -28.97 -3.91 -6.57
N ALA A 278 -27.79 -3.77 -7.17
CA ALA A 278 -27.65 -3.56 -8.60
C ALA A 278 -28.25 -4.73 -9.40
N LEU A 279 -28.01 -5.96 -8.97
CA LEU A 279 -28.57 -7.16 -9.60
C LEU A 279 -30.09 -7.26 -9.40
N ALA A 280 -30.59 -6.94 -8.20
CA ALA A 280 -32.02 -6.93 -7.92
C ALA A 280 -32.76 -5.85 -8.74
N ALA A 281 -32.19 -4.64 -8.84
CA ALA A 281 -32.73 -3.57 -9.67
C ALA A 281 -32.76 -3.96 -11.15
N PHE A 282 -31.68 -4.59 -11.65
CA PHE A 282 -31.64 -5.11 -13.02
C PHE A 282 -32.72 -6.17 -13.28
N ALA A 283 -32.86 -7.14 -12.37
CA ALA A 283 -33.88 -8.19 -12.48
C ALA A 283 -35.31 -7.60 -12.47
N ARG A 284 -35.59 -6.61 -11.61
CA ARG A 284 -36.88 -5.87 -11.62
C ARG A 284 -37.12 -5.19 -12.97
N ALA A 285 -36.13 -4.46 -13.48
CA ALA A 285 -36.25 -3.69 -14.71
C ALA A 285 -36.47 -4.57 -15.95
N ARG A 286 -35.83 -5.75 -16.00
CA ARG A 286 -35.89 -6.63 -17.18
C ARG A 286 -36.94 -7.73 -17.10
N CYS A 287 -37.36 -8.12 -15.90
CA CYS A 287 -38.20 -9.30 -15.69
C CYS A 287 -39.39 -9.06 -14.74
N GLY A 288 -39.76 -7.81 -14.45
CA GLY A 288 -40.81 -7.45 -13.48
C GLY A 288 -42.22 -8.00 -13.75
N GLY A 289 -42.47 -8.68 -14.87
CA GLY A 289 -43.71 -9.40 -15.14
C GLY A 289 -43.71 -10.90 -14.76
N ASP A 290 -42.56 -11.46 -14.36
CA ASP A 290 -42.43 -12.89 -14.05
C ASP A 290 -42.56 -13.14 -12.53
N ALA A 291 -43.61 -13.86 -12.13
CA ALA A 291 -43.88 -14.20 -10.73
C ALA A 291 -42.70 -14.96 -10.07
N SER A 292 -41.92 -15.72 -10.84
CA SER A 292 -40.76 -16.46 -10.35
C SER A 292 -39.55 -15.58 -10.03
N VAL A 293 -39.45 -14.41 -10.68
CA VAL A 293 -38.47 -13.36 -10.38
C VAL A 293 -38.93 -12.53 -9.18
N GLY A 294 -40.23 -12.25 -9.07
CA GLY A 294 -40.82 -11.62 -7.89
C GLY A 294 -40.52 -12.39 -6.59
N ALA A 295 -40.69 -13.72 -6.62
CA ALA A 295 -40.37 -14.58 -5.47
C ALA A 295 -38.87 -14.56 -5.09
N ALA A 296 -37.99 -14.51 -6.09
CA ALA A 296 -36.55 -14.50 -5.85
C ALA A 296 -36.05 -13.13 -5.33
N LEU A 297 -36.66 -12.03 -5.79
CA LEU A 297 -36.42 -10.70 -5.25
C LEU A 297 -36.90 -10.55 -3.81
N ALA A 298 -38.07 -11.11 -3.48
CA ALA A 298 -38.56 -11.14 -2.11
C ALA A 298 -37.63 -11.94 -1.19
N ALA A 299 -37.06 -13.06 -1.68
CA ALA A 299 -36.06 -13.82 -0.95
C ALA A 299 -34.75 -13.04 -0.74
N TYR A 300 -34.30 -12.28 -1.75
CA TYR A 300 -33.15 -11.38 -1.63
C TYR A 300 -33.40 -10.28 -0.59
N GLU A 301 -34.52 -9.57 -0.66
CA GLU A 301 -34.87 -8.50 0.29
C GLU A 301 -34.97 -9.02 1.73
N SER A 302 -35.54 -10.22 1.91
CA SER A 302 -35.61 -10.87 3.23
C SER A 302 -34.22 -11.23 3.77
N ALA A 303 -33.34 -11.78 2.92
CA ALA A 303 -31.98 -12.14 3.31
C ALA A 303 -31.12 -10.91 3.59
N ARG A 304 -31.29 -9.83 2.81
CA ARG A 304 -30.69 -8.51 3.08
C ARG A 304 -31.13 -7.96 4.43
N ALA A 305 -32.43 -7.93 4.70
CA ALA A 305 -32.95 -7.45 5.98
C ALA A 305 -32.45 -8.29 7.16
N ALA A 306 -32.19 -9.59 6.96
CA ALA A 306 -31.55 -10.44 7.97
C ALA A 306 -30.08 -10.07 8.20
N SER A 307 -29.33 -9.77 7.14
CA SER A 307 -27.95 -9.30 7.25
C SER A 307 -27.85 -7.97 7.99
N GLU A 308 -28.69 -6.99 7.63
CA GLU A 308 -28.75 -5.68 8.30
C GLU A 308 -29.04 -5.81 9.81
N ARG A 309 -29.93 -6.73 10.20
CA ARG A 309 -30.21 -7.02 11.62
C ARG A 309 -29.01 -7.60 12.36
N GLU A 310 -28.25 -8.51 11.73
CA GLU A 310 -27.06 -9.09 12.36
C GLU A 310 -25.90 -8.08 12.43
N MET A 311 -25.77 -7.20 11.45
CA MET A 311 -24.82 -6.08 11.46
C MET A 311 -25.10 -5.10 12.60
N GLU A 312 -26.37 -4.77 12.82
CA GLU A 312 -26.78 -3.92 13.94
C GLU A 312 -26.59 -4.62 15.29
N ALA A 313 -26.86 -5.94 15.36
CA ALA A 313 -26.55 -6.75 16.54
C ALA A 313 -25.05 -6.74 16.85
N MET A 314 -24.21 -6.88 15.82
CA MET A 314 -22.74 -6.82 15.94
C MET A 314 -22.27 -5.44 16.43
N ARG A 315 -22.81 -4.36 15.88
CA ARG A 315 -22.55 -2.98 16.34
C ARG A 315 -22.90 -2.80 17.81
N THR A 316 -24.04 -3.35 18.25
CA THR A 316 -24.47 -3.34 19.65
C THR A 316 -23.52 -4.14 20.55
N ILE A 317 -23.06 -5.31 20.11
CA ILE A 317 -22.10 -6.14 20.84
C ILE A 317 -20.76 -5.41 20.99
N LEU A 318 -20.26 -4.80 19.91
CA LEU A 318 -19.01 -4.03 19.91
C LEU A 318 -19.07 -2.82 20.84
N HIS A 319 -20.17 -2.05 20.80
CA HIS A 319 -20.36 -0.93 21.72
C HIS A 319 -20.30 -1.37 23.18
N ARG A 320 -21.02 -2.46 23.52
CA ARG A 320 -20.99 -3.02 24.88
C ARG A 320 -19.61 -3.56 25.26
N TYR A 321 -18.88 -4.16 24.32
CA TYR A 321 -17.52 -4.65 24.52
C TYR A 321 -16.56 -3.52 24.90
N MET A 322 -16.66 -2.37 24.20
CA MET A 322 -15.82 -1.20 24.49
C MET A 322 -16.12 -0.58 25.87
N GLU A 323 -17.37 -0.63 26.31
CA GLU A 323 -17.75 -0.10 27.63
C GLU A 323 -17.43 -1.08 28.77
N HIS A 324 -17.65 -2.38 28.56
CA HIS A 324 -17.53 -3.41 29.59
C HIS A 324 -17.08 -4.75 28.97
N PRO A 325 -15.77 -5.02 28.87
CA PRO A 325 -15.26 -6.28 28.34
C PRO A 325 -15.57 -7.41 29.33
N GLY A 326 -16.72 -8.06 29.15
CA GLY A 326 -17.16 -9.19 29.95
C GLY A 326 -16.82 -10.54 29.31
N PRO A 327 -16.67 -11.61 30.10
CA PRO A 327 -16.47 -12.97 29.58
C PRO A 327 -17.59 -13.36 28.61
N GLY A 328 -17.24 -14.00 27.50
CA GLY A 328 -18.19 -14.44 26.46
C GLY A 328 -18.63 -13.36 25.47
N THR A 329 -18.02 -12.16 25.47
CA THR A 329 -18.31 -11.12 24.47
C THR A 329 -17.68 -11.44 23.10
N GLU A 330 -16.47 -11.99 23.09
CA GLU A 330 -15.82 -12.47 21.86
C GLU A 330 -16.61 -13.61 21.18
N ASP A 331 -17.10 -14.58 21.97
CA ASP A 331 -17.92 -15.68 21.43
C ASP A 331 -19.21 -15.17 20.80
N ARG A 332 -19.86 -14.18 21.43
CA ARG A 332 -21.06 -13.52 20.88
C ARG A 332 -20.75 -12.75 19.60
N LEU A 333 -19.61 -12.07 19.54
CA LEU A 333 -19.15 -11.35 18.35
C LEU A 333 -18.93 -12.35 17.19
N ARG A 334 -18.15 -13.41 17.43
CA ARG A 334 -17.89 -14.47 16.45
C ARG A 334 -19.18 -15.15 15.97
N ALA A 335 -20.13 -15.40 16.87
CA ALA A 335 -21.42 -15.96 16.49
C ALA A 335 -22.26 -14.98 15.64
N SER A 336 -22.17 -13.67 15.89
CA SER A 336 -22.83 -12.64 15.08
C SER A 336 -22.24 -12.56 13.68
N GLU A 337 -20.91 -12.60 13.57
CA GLU A 337 -20.20 -12.62 12.29
C GLU A 337 -20.60 -13.83 11.43
N GLN A 338 -20.64 -15.02 12.02
CA GLN A 338 -21.07 -16.23 11.32
C GLN A 338 -22.51 -16.12 10.79
N ARG A 339 -23.42 -15.52 11.57
CA ARG A 339 -24.82 -15.32 11.13
C ARG A 339 -24.94 -14.27 10.03
N ALA A 340 -24.18 -13.17 10.10
CA ALA A 340 -24.12 -12.15 9.07
C ALA A 340 -23.58 -12.70 7.75
N GLY A 341 -22.46 -13.45 7.80
CA GLY A 341 -21.88 -14.13 6.64
C GLY A 341 -22.87 -15.10 5.99
N ALA A 342 -23.56 -15.92 6.79
CA ALA A 342 -24.59 -16.84 6.29
C ALA A 342 -25.80 -16.09 5.67
N ALA A 343 -26.17 -14.92 6.19
CA ALA A 343 -27.23 -14.09 5.60
C ALA A 343 -26.82 -13.51 4.25
N ASN A 344 -25.60 -12.97 4.15
CA ASN A 344 -25.04 -12.45 2.89
C ASN A 344 -24.96 -13.52 1.81
N GLN A 345 -24.53 -14.73 2.17
CA GLN A 345 -24.50 -15.87 1.24
C GLN A 345 -25.91 -16.19 0.71
N ARG A 346 -26.93 -16.27 1.58
CA ARG A 346 -28.31 -16.50 1.16
C ARG A 346 -28.83 -15.41 0.23
N SER A 347 -28.46 -14.14 0.47
CA SER A 347 -28.80 -13.03 -0.42
C SER A 347 -28.20 -13.21 -1.81
N ALA A 348 -26.91 -13.55 -1.88
CA ALA A 348 -26.21 -13.78 -3.14
C ALA A 348 -26.79 -14.97 -3.94
N GLU A 349 -27.12 -16.07 -3.26
CA GLU A 349 -27.76 -17.25 -3.86
C GLU A 349 -29.16 -16.92 -4.39
N ALA A 350 -29.96 -16.15 -3.64
CA ALA A 350 -31.28 -15.70 -4.06
C ALA A 350 -31.22 -14.77 -5.29
N ALA A 351 -30.27 -13.82 -5.31
CA ALA A 351 -30.04 -12.94 -6.46
C ALA A 351 -29.60 -13.73 -7.71
N SER A 352 -28.67 -14.67 -7.56
CA SER A 352 -28.26 -15.58 -8.64
C SER A 352 -29.44 -16.41 -9.16
N ALA A 353 -30.27 -16.95 -8.27
CA ALA A 353 -31.47 -17.69 -8.65
C ALA A 353 -32.48 -16.81 -9.41
N ALA A 354 -32.66 -15.54 -9.02
CA ALA A 354 -33.50 -14.58 -9.75
C ALA A 354 -32.98 -14.37 -11.18
N LEU A 355 -31.67 -14.16 -11.34
CA LEU A 355 -31.02 -13.95 -12.63
C LEU A 355 -31.09 -15.17 -13.54
N ARG A 356 -30.99 -16.39 -12.98
CA ARG A 356 -31.13 -17.63 -13.77
C ARG A 356 -32.55 -17.86 -14.30
N ARG A 357 -33.57 -17.40 -13.55
CA ARG A 357 -34.99 -17.53 -13.94
C ARG A 357 -35.41 -16.45 -14.93
N CYS A 358 -34.88 -15.25 -14.74
CA CYS A 358 -34.95 -14.17 -15.70
C CYS A 358 -34.24 -14.67 -16.97
N ARG A 359 -34.99 -15.06 -18.02
CA ARG A 359 -34.45 -15.55 -19.32
C ARG A 359 -33.73 -14.43 -20.08
N VAL A 360 -32.79 -13.77 -19.44
CA VAL A 360 -31.97 -12.72 -20.04
C VAL A 360 -30.91 -13.41 -20.88
N ASP A 361 -30.69 -12.84 -22.05
CA ASP A 361 -29.69 -13.16 -23.05
C ASP A 361 -28.52 -14.02 -22.54
N ARG A 362 -28.20 -15.11 -23.26
CA ARG A 362 -27.16 -16.11 -22.92
C ARG A 362 -25.79 -15.50 -22.57
N ARG A 363 -25.57 -14.23 -22.91
CA ARG A 363 -24.39 -13.42 -22.59
C ARG A 363 -24.19 -13.11 -21.10
N LEU A 364 -25.23 -13.21 -20.26
CA LEU A 364 -25.12 -13.01 -18.80
C LEU A 364 -25.01 -14.31 -17.98
N GLY A 365 -25.21 -15.47 -18.60
CA GLY A 365 -25.04 -16.79 -17.95
C GLY A 365 -23.74 -16.93 -17.14
N PRO A 366 -22.57 -16.51 -17.67
CA PRO A 366 -21.31 -16.60 -16.94
C PRO A 366 -21.25 -15.79 -15.63
N VAL A 367 -22.03 -14.71 -15.51
CA VAL A 367 -22.06 -13.87 -14.28
C VAL A 367 -22.91 -14.54 -13.19
N ALA A 368 -24.01 -15.20 -13.58
CA ALA A 368 -24.88 -15.91 -12.63
C ALA A 368 -24.20 -17.17 -12.05
N ASP A 369 -23.35 -17.83 -12.85
CA ASP A 369 -22.56 -19.00 -12.46
C ASP A 369 -21.32 -18.63 -11.61
N TRP A 370 -20.94 -17.35 -11.59
CA TRP A 370 -19.84 -16.81 -10.79
C TRP A 370 -20.23 -16.41 -9.36
N LEU A 371 -21.52 -16.23 -9.08
CA LEU A 371 -22.02 -16.02 -7.72
C LEU A 371 -21.84 -17.31 -6.90
N PRO A 372 -21.34 -17.22 -5.66
CA PRO A 372 -20.56 -18.29 -5.05
C PRO A 372 -21.41 -19.55 -4.81
N SER A 373 -21.06 -20.63 -5.51
CA SER A 373 -21.47 -22.00 -5.15
C SER A 373 -20.39 -22.75 -4.37
N ARG A 374 -19.20 -22.15 -4.14
CA ARG A 374 -18.06 -22.80 -3.49
C ARG A 374 -17.09 -21.83 -2.79
N ASN A 375 -17.54 -21.12 -1.75
CA ASN A 375 -16.59 -20.42 -0.88
C ASN A 375 -16.96 -20.58 0.60
N THR A 376 -16.87 -21.82 1.09
CA THR A 376 -17.10 -22.16 2.50
C THR A 376 -15.91 -21.82 3.41
N ASP A 377 -14.76 -21.42 2.83
CA ASP A 377 -13.49 -21.31 3.57
C ASP A 377 -13.05 -19.86 3.86
N VAL A 378 -13.84 -18.86 3.45
CA VAL A 378 -13.55 -17.44 3.77
C VAL A 378 -14.50 -16.97 4.87
N VAL A 379 -14.32 -17.52 6.08
CA VAL A 379 -14.68 -16.81 7.30
C VAL A 379 -13.40 -16.15 7.79
N PRO A 380 -13.29 -14.81 7.81
CA PRO A 380 -12.12 -14.15 8.38
C PRO A 380 -11.99 -14.55 9.85
N ARG A 381 -10.95 -15.32 10.17
CA ARG A 381 -10.58 -15.63 11.55
C ARG A 381 -9.85 -14.42 12.12
N TRP A 382 -10.50 -13.69 13.02
CA TRP A 382 -9.80 -12.74 13.89
C TRP A 382 -8.85 -13.53 14.80
N ALA A 383 -7.56 -13.22 14.75
CA ALA A 383 -6.63 -13.63 15.79
C ALA A 383 -7.02 -12.93 17.10
N PRO A 384 -6.93 -13.60 18.26
CA PRO A 384 -7.18 -12.94 19.54
C PRO A 384 -6.21 -11.76 19.69
N MET A 385 -6.75 -10.58 20.02
CA MET A 385 -5.92 -9.45 20.42
C MET A 385 -5.38 -9.70 21.84
N PRO A 386 -4.11 -9.36 22.13
CA PRO A 386 -3.57 -9.39 23.48
C PRO A 386 -4.19 -8.32 24.39
#